data_AF-A0A7U6QKU5-F1
#
_entry.id   AF-A0A7U6QKU5-F1
#
_cell.length_a   1.000
_cell.length_b   1.000
_cell.length_c   1.000
_cell.angle_alpha   90.00
_cell.angle_beta   90.00
_cell.angle_gamma   90.00
#
_symmetry.space_group_name_H-M   'P 1'
#
loop_
_entity.id
_entity.type
_entity.pdbx_description
1 polymer ?
#
loop_
_entity_poly.entity_id
_entity_poly.type
_entity_poly.pdbx_seq_one_letter_code
_entity_poly.pdbx_strand_id
1 'polypeptide(L)'
;MKKEQEQEKEKSYRELAYQCAIIIFMVGVIAILGMKYISGENRRENLQYEQQLIRNKRSDGIFSVEAVIVDKNQIGNAGVVTIQIKSSKMASMPRTIECEANEEVYDSISEGENGVFELQNMNGSYQIIAKQ
;
A
#
# COMPACT_ATOMS: atom_id res chain seq x y z
N MET A 1 60.78 -8.62 -44.21
CA MET A 1 60.32 -7.22 -44.15
C MET A 1 58.80 -7.04 -44.29
N LYS A 2 58.12 -7.26 -45.43
CA LYS A 2 56.63 -7.05 -45.50
C LYS A 2 55.81 -8.02 -44.63
N LYS A 3 56.24 -9.29 -44.49
CA LYS A 3 55.53 -10.32 -43.70
C LYS A 3 55.61 -10.13 -42.18
N GLU A 4 56.70 -9.54 -41.69
CA GLU A 4 56.89 -9.32 -40.24
C GLU A 4 55.99 -8.20 -39.70
N GLN A 5 55.76 -7.15 -40.50
CA GLN A 5 54.85 -6.06 -40.13
C GLN A 5 53.38 -6.48 -40.05
N GLU A 6 52.93 -7.42 -40.90
CA GLU A 6 51.55 -7.92 -40.85
C GLU A 6 51.30 -8.76 -39.59
N GLN A 7 52.28 -9.55 -39.18
CA GLN A 7 52.20 -10.38 -37.99
C GLN A 7 52.22 -9.56 -36.68
N GLU A 8 53.00 -8.48 -36.65
CA GLU A 8 53.02 -7.55 -35.51
C GLU A 8 51.70 -6.76 -35.36
N LYS A 9 51.11 -6.35 -36.49
CA LYS A 9 49.77 -5.73 -36.49
C LYS A 9 48.70 -6.70 -35.98
N GLU A 10 48.72 -7.96 -36.40
CA GLU A 10 47.75 -8.96 -35.92
C GLU A 10 47.90 -9.21 -34.41
N LYS A 11 49.13 -9.28 -33.91
CA LYS A 11 49.41 -9.40 -32.47
C LYS A 11 48.86 -8.20 -31.70
N SER A 12 49.09 -6.98 -32.19
CA SER A 12 48.57 -5.75 -31.58
C SER A 12 47.04 -5.71 -31.56
N TYR A 13 46.37 -6.12 -32.63
CA TYR A 13 44.90 -6.20 -32.66
C TYR A 13 44.34 -7.23 -31.67
N ARG A 14 45.02 -8.37 -31.50
CA ARG A 14 44.62 -9.38 -30.50
C ARG A 14 44.78 -8.87 -29.08
N GLU A 15 45.88 -8.17 -28.79
CA GLU A 15 46.11 -7.55 -27.47
C GLU A 15 45.07 -6.46 -27.18
N LEU A 16 44.75 -5.61 -28.16
CA LEU A 16 43.70 -4.61 -28.05
C LEU A 16 42.32 -5.24 -27.82
N ALA A 17 41.99 -6.29 -28.57
CA ALA A 17 40.73 -7.02 -28.39
C ALA A 17 40.62 -7.65 -27.00
N TYR A 18 41.72 -8.19 -26.46
CA TYR A 18 41.77 -8.74 -25.11
C TYR A 18 41.55 -7.66 -24.04
N GLN A 19 42.19 -6.50 -24.18
CA GLN A 19 41.97 -5.36 -23.27
C GLN A 19 40.52 -4.86 -23.33
N CYS A 20 39.93 -4.74 -24.52
CA CYS A 20 38.52 -4.39 -24.68
C CYS A 20 37.59 -5.40 -24.00
N ALA A 21 37.87 -6.71 -24.15
CA ALA A 21 37.08 -7.76 -23.51
C ALA A 21 37.13 -7.67 -21.97
N ILE A 22 38.30 -7.36 -21.39
CA ILE A 22 38.45 -7.14 -19.94
C ILE A 22 37.60 -5.96 -19.47
N ILE A 23 37.64 -4.83 -20.20
CA ILE A 23 36.85 -3.64 -19.86
C ILE A 23 35.36 -3.95 -19.90
N ILE A 24 34.89 -4.60 -20.96
CA ILE A 24 33.48 -5.01 -21.10
C ILE A 24 33.07 -5.93 -19.95
N PHE A 25 33.91 -6.89 -19.58
CA PHE A 25 33.66 -7.79 -18.46
C PHE A 25 33.58 -7.04 -17.12
N MET A 26 34.53 -6.13 -16.84
CA MET A 26 34.53 -5.34 -15.61
C MET A 26 33.28 -4.44 -15.49
N VAL A 27 32.89 -3.77 -16.57
CA VAL A 27 31.66 -2.95 -16.60
C VAL A 27 30.42 -3.82 -16.37
N GLY A 28 30.37 -5.01 -16.98
CA GLY A 28 29.29 -5.98 -16.76
C GLY A 28 29.16 -6.42 -15.30
N VAL A 29 30.27 -6.73 -14.62
CA VAL A 29 30.28 -7.10 -13.20
C VAL A 29 29.79 -5.95 -12.31
N ILE A 30 30.26 -4.72 -12.56
CA ILE A 30 29.83 -3.53 -11.80
C ILE A 30 28.32 -3.28 -11.98
N ALA A 31 27.81 -3.42 -13.21
CA ALA A 31 26.38 -3.24 -13.49
C ALA A 31 25.51 -4.27 -12.74
N ILE A 32 25.92 -5.55 -12.75
CA ILE A 32 25.19 -6.62 -12.05
C ILE A 32 25.21 -6.41 -10.53
N LEU A 33 26.36 -6.03 -9.95
CA LEU A 33 26.48 -5.75 -8.52
C LEU A 33 25.68 -4.50 -8.11
N GLY A 34 25.68 -3.46 -8.93
CA GLY A 34 24.88 -2.24 -8.70
C GLY A 34 23.37 -2.51 -8.71
N MET A 35 22.87 -3.34 -9.64
CA MET A 35 21.46 -3.74 -9.66
C MET A 35 21.07 -4.55 -8.42
N LYS A 36 21.95 -5.44 -7.92
CA LYS A 36 21.70 -6.19 -6.68
C LYS A 36 21.64 -5.28 -5.45
N TYR A 37 22.46 -4.24 -5.41
CA TYR A 37 22.49 -3.27 -4.30
C TYR A 37 21.22 -2.39 -4.29
N ILE A 38 20.84 -1.81 -5.43
CA ILE A 38 19.64 -0.94 -5.56
C ILE A 38 18.34 -1.73 -5.33
N SER A 39 18.24 -2.97 -5.82
CA SER A 39 17.07 -3.82 -5.59
C SER A 39 16.93 -4.25 -4.12
N GLY A 40 18.04 -4.35 -3.38
CA GLY A 40 18.05 -4.70 -1.96
C GLY A 40 17.59 -3.56 -1.04
N GLU A 41 18.01 -2.32 -1.31
CA GLU A 41 17.58 -1.13 -0.54
C GLU A 41 16.09 -0.85 -0.74
N ASN A 42 15.61 -0.82 -1.99
CA ASN A 42 14.19 -0.64 -2.28
C ASN A 42 13.31 -1.74 -1.65
N ARG A 43 13.80 -2.99 -1.59
CA ARG A 43 13.05 -4.08 -0.94
C ARG A 43 13.01 -3.91 0.57
N ARG A 44 14.06 -3.38 1.22
CA ARG A 44 14.06 -3.10 2.66
C ARG A 44 13.17 -1.92 3.01
N GLU A 45 13.22 -0.84 2.23
CA GLU A 45 12.33 0.31 2.42
C GLU A 45 10.87 -0.08 2.20
N ASN A 46 10.57 -0.86 1.16
CA ASN A 46 9.21 -1.30 0.89
C ASN A 46 8.72 -2.33 1.93
N LEU A 47 9.57 -3.23 2.43
CA LEU A 47 9.20 -4.13 3.54
C LEU A 47 8.98 -3.39 4.86
N GLN A 48 9.75 -2.33 5.15
CA GLN A 48 9.52 -1.47 6.31
C GLN A 48 8.25 -0.64 6.14
N TYR A 49 7.97 -0.13 4.95
CA TYR A 49 6.73 0.56 4.61
C TYR A 49 5.52 -0.37 4.70
N GLU A 50 5.59 -1.60 4.18
CA GLU A 50 4.56 -2.64 4.35
C GLU A 50 4.37 -3.01 5.83
N GLN A 51 5.43 -3.15 6.62
CA GLN A 51 5.31 -3.38 8.07
C GLN A 51 4.72 -2.18 8.82
N GLN A 52 4.99 -0.95 8.39
CA GLN A 52 4.34 0.25 8.93
C GLN A 52 2.87 0.34 8.51
N LEU A 53 2.52 -0.06 7.28
CA LEU A 53 1.13 -0.23 6.86
C LEU A 53 0.44 -1.33 7.66
N ILE A 54 1.11 -2.43 7.99
CA ILE A 54 0.59 -3.49 8.88
C ILE A 54 0.46 -2.99 10.33
N ARG A 55 1.37 -2.14 10.83
CA ARG A 55 1.20 -1.46 12.14
C ARG A 55 0.04 -0.46 12.14
N ASN A 56 -0.17 0.26 11.04
CA ASN A 56 -1.33 1.15 10.86
C ASN A 56 -2.64 0.39 10.58
N LYS A 57 -2.59 -0.90 10.20
CA LYS A 57 -3.75 -1.80 10.20
C LYS A 57 -4.19 -2.25 11.60
N ARG A 58 -3.45 -1.91 12.67
CA ARG A 58 -3.88 -2.15 14.06
C ARG A 58 -4.63 -0.96 14.66
N SER A 59 -5.58 -0.40 13.93
CA SER A 59 -6.74 0.22 14.56
C SER A 59 -7.96 -0.67 14.30
N ASP A 60 -7.87 -1.94 14.72
CA ASP A 60 -9.02 -2.80 15.04
C ASP A 60 -9.74 -2.24 16.29
N GLY A 61 -10.01 -0.94 16.29
CA GLY A 61 -10.61 -0.21 17.39
C GLY A 61 -12.11 -0.18 17.17
N ILE A 62 -12.85 -0.60 18.19
CA ILE A 62 -14.23 -0.14 18.38
C ILE A 62 -14.13 1.29 18.90
N PHE A 63 -14.82 2.23 18.27
CA PHE A 63 -14.88 3.60 18.75
C PHE A 63 -16.29 4.16 18.60
N SER A 64 -16.68 4.99 19.56
CA SER A 64 -18.01 5.58 19.63
C SER A 64 -18.03 6.93 18.92
N VAL A 65 -18.99 7.16 18.03
CA VAL A 65 -19.19 8.43 17.32
C VAL A 65 -20.60 8.96 17.55
N GLU A 66 -20.70 10.26 17.79
CA GLU A 66 -22.00 10.95 17.77
C GLU A 66 -22.34 11.29 16.31
N ALA A 67 -23.40 10.69 15.77
CA ALA A 67 -23.76 10.82 14.36
C ALA A 67 -25.28 10.87 14.16
N VAL A 68 -25.67 11.19 12.93
CA VAL A 68 -27.05 11.15 12.43
C VAL A 68 -27.11 10.14 11.29
N ILE A 69 -28.11 9.27 11.28
CA ILE A 69 -28.36 8.40 10.12
C ILE A 69 -28.96 9.26 9.00
N VAL A 70 -28.27 9.34 7.87
CA VAL A 70 -28.67 10.14 6.71
C VAL A 70 -29.49 9.32 5.72
N ASP A 71 -29.08 8.08 5.49
CA ASP A 71 -29.66 7.19 4.49
C ASP A 71 -29.50 5.73 4.93
N LYS A 72 -30.45 4.89 4.55
CA LYS A 72 -30.50 3.48 4.92
C LYS A 72 -30.94 2.64 3.72
N ASN A 73 -30.04 1.79 3.24
CA ASN A 73 -30.27 0.98 2.04
C ASN A 73 -29.93 -0.49 2.31
N GLN A 74 -30.74 -1.42 1.80
CA GLN A 74 -30.51 -2.85 1.96
C GLN A 74 -30.08 -3.45 0.64
N ILE A 75 -28.85 -3.92 0.55
CA ILE A 75 -28.32 -4.57 -0.65
C ILE A 75 -28.16 -6.06 -0.33
N GLY A 76 -29.17 -6.85 -0.71
CA GLY A 76 -29.22 -8.27 -0.37
C GLY A 76 -29.42 -8.48 1.14
N ASN A 77 -28.49 -9.21 1.78
CA ASN A 77 -28.54 -9.48 3.22
C ASN A 77 -27.69 -8.49 4.05
N ALA A 78 -27.00 -7.54 3.41
CA ALA A 78 -26.20 -6.53 4.08
C ALA A 78 -26.99 -5.22 4.16
N GLY A 79 -27.15 -4.70 5.38
CA GLY A 79 -27.68 -3.35 5.61
C GLY A 79 -26.58 -2.33 5.43
N VAL A 80 -26.71 -1.43 4.46
CA VAL A 80 -25.79 -0.32 4.23
C VAL A 80 -26.42 0.95 4.80
N VAL A 81 -25.68 1.66 5.63
CA VAL A 81 -26.17 2.80 6.40
C VAL A 81 -25.19 3.95 6.21
N THR A 82 -25.68 5.10 5.76
CA THR A 82 -24.86 6.31 5.69
C THR A 82 -25.08 7.14 6.92
N ILE A 83 -24.00 7.48 7.63
CA ILE A 83 -24.03 8.30 8.83
C ILE A 83 -23.29 9.62 8.61
N GLN A 84 -23.78 10.69 9.21
CA GLN A 84 -23.11 11.99 9.29
C GLN A 84 -22.64 12.24 10.72
N ILE A 85 -21.32 12.32 10.91
CA ILE A 85 -20.68 12.55 12.20
C ILE A 85 -20.84 14.02 12.59
N LYS A 86 -21.42 14.28 13.77
CA LYS A 86 -21.63 15.64 14.28
C LYS A 86 -20.38 16.25 14.89
N SER A 87 -19.61 15.44 15.61
CA SER A 87 -18.41 15.87 16.31
C SER A 87 -17.44 14.69 16.41
N SER A 88 -16.44 14.64 15.53
CA SER A 88 -15.32 13.73 15.74
C SER A 88 -14.27 14.44 16.59
N LYS A 89 -13.90 13.84 17.73
CA LYS A 89 -12.60 14.14 18.38
C LYS A 89 -11.42 13.70 17.49
N MET A 90 -11.71 12.93 16.44
CA MET A 90 -10.76 12.42 15.45
C MET A 90 -10.74 13.35 14.23
N ALA A 91 -9.71 14.19 14.13
CA ALA A 91 -9.55 15.18 13.06
C ALA A 91 -9.42 14.59 11.64
N SER A 92 -9.25 13.28 11.50
CA SER A 92 -9.03 12.58 10.22
C SER A 92 -10.23 11.81 9.69
N MET A 93 -11.37 11.81 10.39
CA MET A 93 -12.53 11.01 10.00
C MET A 93 -13.44 11.81 9.04
N PRO A 94 -13.93 11.22 7.93
CA PRO A 94 -14.85 11.91 7.02
C PRO A 94 -16.12 12.33 7.77
N ARG A 95 -16.70 13.48 7.43
CA ARG A 95 -17.97 13.94 8.04
C ARG A 95 -19.15 13.02 7.72
N THR A 96 -19.10 12.32 6.59
CA THR A 96 -20.13 11.37 6.16
C THR A 96 -19.44 10.07 5.78
N ILE A 97 -19.95 8.96 6.30
CA ILE A 97 -19.33 7.64 6.16
C ILE A 97 -20.43 6.63 5.86
N GLU A 98 -20.17 5.76 4.91
CA GLU A 98 -20.98 4.58 4.64
C GLU A 98 -20.50 3.45 5.55
N CYS A 99 -21.43 2.82 6.27
CA CYS A 99 -21.17 1.76 7.22
C CYS A 99 -22.06 0.56 6.90
N GLU A 100 -21.54 -0.64 7.14
CA GLU A 100 -22.35 -1.84 7.15
C GLU A 100 -23.02 -2.00 8.52
N ALA A 101 -24.23 -2.51 8.57
CA ALA A 101 -24.92 -2.89 9.79
C ALA A 101 -25.41 -4.34 9.63
N ASN A 102 -25.29 -5.13 10.70
CA ASN A 102 -25.97 -6.43 10.75
C ASN A 102 -27.49 -6.21 10.81
N GLU A 103 -28.26 -7.27 10.58
CA GLU A 103 -29.74 -7.19 10.51
C GLU A 103 -30.36 -6.61 11.80
N GLU A 104 -29.86 -7.02 12.97
CA GLU A 104 -30.34 -6.52 14.27
C GLU A 104 -30.12 -5.02 14.45
N VAL A 105 -28.91 -4.52 14.19
CA VAL A 105 -28.57 -3.11 14.29
C VAL A 105 -29.31 -2.33 13.21
N TYR A 106 -29.34 -2.83 11.99
CA TYR A 106 -30.03 -2.22 10.86
C TYR A 106 -31.50 -2.01 11.21
N ASP A 107 -32.21 -3.01 11.73
CA ASP A 107 -33.62 -2.87 12.11
C ASP A 107 -33.84 -1.94 13.31
N SER A 108 -32.84 -1.78 14.18
CA SER A 108 -32.91 -0.91 15.37
C SER A 108 -32.72 0.59 15.10
N ILE A 109 -32.28 0.96 13.89
CA ILE A 109 -31.98 2.35 13.49
C ILE A 109 -32.92 2.86 12.41
N SER A 110 -33.23 4.16 12.46
CA SER A 110 -34.08 4.87 11.50
C SER A 110 -33.35 6.00 10.79
N GLU A 111 -33.77 6.37 9.58
CA GLU A 111 -33.28 7.58 8.91
C GLU A 111 -33.63 8.84 9.71
N GLY A 112 -32.71 9.79 9.78
CA GLY A 112 -32.81 10.99 10.61
C GLY A 112 -32.52 10.76 12.10
N GLU A 113 -32.29 9.51 12.52
CA GLU A 113 -32.04 9.18 13.90
C GLU A 113 -30.70 9.75 14.39
N ASN A 114 -30.72 10.25 15.62
CA ASN A 114 -29.58 10.86 16.28
C ASN A 114 -29.12 10.01 17.44
N GLY A 115 -27.82 9.71 17.52
CA GLY A 115 -27.31 8.89 18.61
C GLY A 115 -25.80 8.75 18.64
N VAL A 116 -25.34 7.97 19.62
CA VAL A 116 -23.96 7.51 19.72
C VAL A 116 -23.91 6.08 19.18
N PHE A 117 -23.11 5.89 18.14
CA PHE A 117 -22.96 4.61 17.45
C PHE A 117 -21.56 4.05 17.69
N GLU A 118 -21.46 2.77 17.97
CA GLU A 118 -20.19 2.06 18.03
C GLU A 118 -19.82 1.55 16.64
N LEU A 119 -18.70 2.06 16.13
CA LEU A 119 -18.15 1.66 14.84
C LEU A 119 -16.95 0.76 15.04
N GLN A 120 -16.89 -0.32 14.27
CA GLN A 120 -15.74 -1.17 14.11
C GLN A 120 -15.09 -0.89 12.76
N ASN A 121 -13.78 -0.58 12.76
CA ASN A 121 -13.02 -0.47 11.52
C ASN A 121 -12.71 -1.86 10.98
N MET A 122 -13.09 -2.11 9.73
CA MET A 122 -12.95 -3.37 9.01
C MET A 122 -12.05 -3.14 7.78
N ASN A 123 -10.74 -2.98 7.99
CA ASN A 123 -9.73 -2.88 6.90
C ASN A 123 -10.11 -1.95 5.73
N GLY A 124 -10.68 -0.78 6.02
CA GLY A 124 -11.07 0.21 5.01
C GLY A 124 -12.59 0.39 4.83
N SER A 125 -13.41 -0.44 5.47
CA SER A 125 -14.84 -0.19 5.69
C SER A 125 -15.13 0.01 7.19
N TYR A 126 -16.33 0.47 7.51
CA TYR A 126 -16.81 0.62 8.88
C TYR A 126 -18.07 -0.21 9.08
N GLN A 127 -18.21 -0.82 10.24
CA GLN A 127 -19.40 -1.57 10.61
C GLN A 127 -20.00 -0.98 11.89
N ILE A 128 -21.30 -0.70 11.89
CA ILE A 128 -22.05 -0.35 13.10
C ILE A 128 -22.35 -1.64 13.85
N ILE A 129 -21.82 -1.75 15.07
CA ILE A 129 -21.97 -2.96 15.90
C ILE A 129 -22.99 -2.78 17.03
N ALA A 130 -23.23 -1.54 17.46
CA ALA A 130 -24.17 -1.23 18.52
C ALA A 130 -24.65 0.23 18.46
N LYS A 131 -25.82 0.44 19.05
CA LYS A 131 -26.42 1.73 19.39
C LYS A 131 -26.47 1.85 20.90
N GLN A 132 -25.96 2.97 21.45
CA GLN A 132 -26.01 3.29 22.88
C GLN A 132 -27.20 4.18 23.24
#